data_AF-A0A517MZM7-F1
#
_entry.id   AF-A0A517MZM7-F1
#
_cell.length_a   1.000
_cell.length_b   1.000
_cell.length_c   1.000
_cell.angle_alpha   90.00
_cell.angle_beta   90.00
_cell.angle_gamma   90.00
#
_symmetry.space_group_name_H-M   'P 1'
#
loop_
_entity.id
_entity.type
_entity.pdbx_description
1 polymer ?
#
loop_
_entity_poly.entity_id
_entity_poly.type
_entity_poly.pdbx_seq_one_letter_code
_entity_poly.pdbx_strand_id
1 'polypeptide(L)'
;MPEGDTIYRSAVNLRKVMEGEAITGAACHNPRFERPLPTARLVDQPCSRVEARGKHLLMHLGSGEAIHSHMGMTGSWHVYGQDQRWSKGKPLASLELKLGNWSVVCFTPKRLELLTTDQLRQHPHLNRLGPDLLDEPFDIEAALSRFRQRNDLPLGQAVMDQTLVSGIGNVYKSEVLFLESLNPFTQVGNLDDLQLRELINRARKLMLRNLMGHVRKTRFDGGSRKWVYNRSGEPCPKCGEVIQMQRQGDMGRSTYWCPVCQPK
;
A
#
# COMPACT_ATOMS: atom_id res chain seq x y z
N MET A 1 -7.95 -2.29 -3.70
CA MET A 1 -7.31 -2.10 -2.37
C MET A 1 -5.85 -1.73 -2.58
N PRO A 2 -5.49 -0.47 -2.30
CA PRO A 2 -4.12 0.02 -2.27
C PRO A 2 -3.22 -0.72 -1.26
N GLU A 3 -2.12 -1.26 -1.76
CA GLU A 3 -0.98 -1.83 -1.01
C GLU A 3 0.32 -1.28 -1.62
N GLY A 4 1.50 -1.72 -1.16
CA GLY A 4 2.79 -1.14 -1.59
C GLY A 4 2.97 -1.07 -3.10
N ASP A 5 2.63 -2.15 -3.81
CA ASP A 5 2.62 -2.22 -5.27
C ASP A 5 1.77 -1.10 -5.92
N THR A 6 0.61 -0.84 -5.34
CA THR A 6 -0.38 0.09 -5.87
C THR A 6 0.03 1.54 -5.59
N ILE A 7 0.62 1.79 -4.42
CA ILE A 7 1.17 3.11 -4.10
C ILE A 7 2.36 3.41 -5.01
N TYR A 8 3.26 2.45 -5.19
CA TYR A 8 4.41 2.59 -6.08
C TYR A 8 3.98 2.90 -7.51
N ARG A 9 3.02 2.15 -8.07
CA ARG A 9 2.46 2.44 -9.40
C ARG A 9 1.86 3.84 -9.50
N SER A 10 1.17 4.27 -8.45
CA SER A 10 0.61 5.62 -8.39
C SER A 10 1.73 6.66 -8.40
N ALA A 11 2.78 6.47 -7.58
CA ALA A 11 3.94 7.34 -7.58
C ALA A 11 4.59 7.42 -8.96
N VAL A 12 4.90 6.29 -9.61
CA VAL A 12 5.51 6.26 -10.95
C VAL A 12 4.68 7.02 -11.99
N ASN A 13 3.35 6.88 -11.98
CA ASN A 13 2.50 7.59 -12.92
C ASN A 13 2.44 9.09 -12.63
N LEU A 14 2.46 9.48 -11.36
CA LEU A 14 2.44 10.87 -10.95
C LEU A 14 3.77 11.57 -11.23
N ARG A 15 4.92 10.89 -11.06
CA ARG A 15 6.24 11.44 -11.39
C ARG A 15 6.28 12.01 -12.80
N LYS A 16 5.71 11.28 -13.77
CA LYS A 16 5.68 11.66 -15.20
C LYS A 16 5.02 13.02 -15.48
N VAL A 17 4.14 13.49 -14.60
CA VAL A 17 3.36 14.72 -14.80
C VAL A 17 3.57 15.75 -13.70
N MET A 18 4.22 15.39 -12.59
CA MET A 18 4.43 16.27 -11.45
C MET A 18 5.89 16.63 -11.22
N GLU A 19 6.84 15.70 -11.35
CA GLU A 19 8.23 15.99 -11.00
C GLU A 19 8.81 17.05 -11.94
N GLY A 20 9.31 18.15 -11.36
CA GLY A 20 9.82 19.32 -12.08
C GLY A 20 8.76 20.35 -12.46
N GLU A 21 7.47 20.01 -12.39
CA GLU A 21 6.37 20.89 -12.81
C GLU A 21 5.80 21.69 -11.63
N ALA A 22 5.45 22.95 -11.91
CA ALA A 22 4.79 23.83 -10.94
C ALA A 22 3.28 23.54 -10.87
N ILE A 23 2.75 23.55 -9.65
CA ILE A 23 1.30 23.50 -9.43
C ILE A 23 0.72 24.88 -9.74
N THR A 24 -0.04 24.98 -10.83
CA THR A 24 -0.66 26.24 -11.28
C THR A 24 -2.04 26.48 -10.66
N GLY A 25 -2.63 25.44 -10.05
CA GLY A 25 -3.89 25.55 -9.34
C GLY A 25 -4.14 24.37 -8.42
N ALA A 26 -4.83 24.61 -7.31
CA ALA A 26 -5.19 23.55 -6.37
C ALA A 26 -6.59 23.78 -5.79
N ALA A 27 -7.40 22.74 -5.71
CA ALA A 27 -8.74 22.79 -5.14
C ALA A 27 -8.99 21.61 -4.20
N CYS A 28 -9.41 21.92 -2.98
CA CYS A 28 -9.83 20.91 -2.01
C CYS A 28 -11.35 20.78 -2.09
N HIS A 29 -11.85 19.56 -2.27
CA HIS A 29 -13.28 19.31 -2.52
C HIS A 29 -13.95 18.50 -1.41
N ASN A 30 -13.19 17.92 -0.49
CA ASN A 30 -13.74 17.01 0.51
C ASN A 30 -13.87 17.66 1.89
N PRO A 31 -15.10 17.90 2.39
CA PRO A 31 -15.35 18.50 3.70
C PRO A 31 -15.15 17.52 4.87
N ARG A 32 -14.85 16.24 4.62
CA ARG A 32 -14.70 15.21 5.68
C ARG A 32 -13.38 15.30 6.45
N PHE A 33 -12.40 16.07 5.96
CA PHE A 33 -11.17 16.28 6.72
C PHE A 33 -11.41 17.41 7.71
N GLU A 34 -11.13 17.15 8.99
CA GLU A 34 -11.28 18.13 10.08
C GLU A 34 -10.55 19.45 9.80
N ARG A 35 -9.48 19.39 9.00
CA ARG A 35 -8.78 20.55 8.46
C ARG A 35 -8.61 20.39 6.95
N PRO A 36 -9.27 21.24 6.14
CA PRO A 36 -9.01 21.30 4.70
C PRO A 36 -7.54 21.59 4.42
N LEU A 37 -6.98 21.03 3.34
CA LEU A 37 -5.63 21.40 2.92
C LEU A 37 -5.57 22.88 2.55
N PRO A 38 -4.52 23.62 2.97
CA PRO A 38 -4.33 25.01 2.60
C PRO A 38 -3.84 25.10 1.15
N THR A 39 -4.75 24.95 0.18
CA THR A 39 -4.43 24.82 -1.25
C THR A 39 -3.67 26.01 -1.83
N ALA A 40 -3.87 27.22 -1.30
CA ALA A 40 -3.11 28.41 -1.70
C ALA A 40 -1.59 28.24 -1.52
N ARG A 41 -1.15 27.44 -0.53
CA ARG A 41 0.28 27.17 -0.29
C ARG A 41 0.88 26.20 -1.29
N LEU A 42 0.04 25.50 -2.06
CA LEU A 42 0.47 24.54 -3.07
C LEU A 42 0.74 25.23 -4.42
N VAL A 43 0.07 26.36 -4.69
CA VAL A 43 0.20 27.10 -5.95
C VAL A 43 1.60 27.69 -6.08
N ASP A 44 2.12 27.69 -7.32
CA ASP A 44 3.46 28.11 -7.71
C ASP A 44 4.61 27.28 -7.11
N GLN A 45 4.28 26.20 -6.40
CA GLN A 45 5.28 25.27 -5.89
C GLN A 45 5.60 24.20 -6.94
N PRO A 46 6.87 24.04 -7.33
CA PRO A 46 7.28 22.89 -8.12
C PRO A 46 7.19 21.61 -7.28
N CYS A 47 6.73 20.52 -7.86
CA CYS A 47 6.86 19.21 -7.21
C CYS A 47 8.26 18.66 -7.49
N SER A 48 9.10 18.61 -6.46
CA SER A 48 10.50 18.18 -6.59
C SER A 48 10.66 16.66 -6.63
N ARG A 49 9.78 15.93 -5.95
CA ARG A 49 9.84 14.45 -5.89
C ARG A 49 8.49 13.83 -5.55
N VAL A 50 8.16 12.71 -6.17
CA VAL A 50 7.04 11.85 -5.73
C VAL A 50 7.58 10.51 -5.24
N GLU A 51 7.18 10.12 -4.03
CA GLU A 51 7.74 8.98 -3.31
C GLU A 51 6.63 8.10 -2.75
N ALA A 52 6.81 6.78 -2.83
CA ALA A 52 6.02 5.81 -2.11
C ALA A 52 6.86 5.31 -0.92
N ARG A 53 6.26 5.28 0.28
CA ARG A 53 6.83 4.66 1.49
C ARG A 53 5.81 3.71 2.10
N GLY A 54 6.01 2.42 1.94
CA GLY A 54 5.06 1.38 2.29
C GLY A 54 3.71 1.64 1.61
N LYS A 55 2.70 2.04 2.39
CA LYS A 55 1.36 2.39 1.90
C LYS A 55 1.05 3.89 1.88
N HIS A 56 2.09 4.71 1.96
CA HIS A 56 2.01 6.17 1.98
C HIS A 56 2.57 6.75 0.68
N LEU A 57 1.91 7.77 0.16
CA LEU A 57 2.36 8.54 -1.00
C LEU A 57 2.73 9.95 -0.53
N LEU A 58 3.92 10.42 -0.92
CA LEU A 58 4.48 11.73 -0.60
C LEU A 58 4.78 12.47 -1.90
N MET A 59 4.34 13.72 -2.01
CA MET A 59 4.71 14.64 -3.10
C MET A 59 5.43 15.82 -2.46
N HIS A 60 6.75 15.84 -2.60
CA HIS A 60 7.63 16.88 -2.05
C HIS A 60 7.57 18.11 -2.94
N LEU A 61 7.46 19.28 -2.31
CA LEU A 61 7.30 20.57 -2.97
C LEU A 61 8.59 21.40 -2.86
N GLY A 62 8.74 22.40 -3.73
CA GLY A 62 9.86 23.34 -3.73
C GLY A 62 9.98 24.15 -2.42
N SER A 63 8.87 24.35 -1.71
CA SER A 63 8.84 24.97 -0.38
C SER A 63 9.47 24.14 0.73
N GLY A 64 9.79 22.86 0.47
CA GLY A 64 10.22 21.88 1.47
C GLY A 64 9.06 21.15 2.16
N GLU A 65 7.81 21.54 1.91
CA GLU A 65 6.63 20.79 2.38
C GLU A 65 6.36 19.54 1.54
N ALA A 66 5.54 18.63 2.06
CA ALA A 66 5.09 17.46 1.34
C ALA A 66 3.58 17.25 1.45
N ILE A 67 2.92 17.01 0.32
CA ILE A 67 1.56 16.47 0.30
C ILE A 67 1.66 14.98 0.66
N HIS A 68 1.11 14.61 1.81
CA HIS A 68 1.04 13.23 2.27
C HIS A 68 -0.36 12.67 2.07
N SER A 69 -0.46 11.49 1.44
CA SER A 69 -1.72 10.76 1.36
C SER A 69 -1.58 9.29 1.71
N HIS A 70 -2.58 8.75 2.42
CA HIS A 70 -2.75 7.31 2.61
C HIS A 70 -4.09 6.91 2.02
N MET A 71 -4.08 6.13 0.94
CA MET A 71 -5.28 5.86 0.13
C MET A 71 -6.31 4.94 0.81
N GLY A 72 -5.92 4.18 1.84
CA GLY A 72 -6.84 3.29 2.54
C GLY A 72 -7.32 2.16 1.63
N MET A 73 -8.62 1.84 1.64
CA MET A 73 -9.16 0.70 0.88
C MET A 73 -9.62 1.07 -0.53
N THR A 74 -10.16 2.27 -0.72
CA THR A 74 -10.85 2.73 -1.94
C THR A 74 -10.19 3.94 -2.58
N GLY A 75 -9.27 4.60 -1.88
CA GLY A 75 -8.61 5.80 -2.39
C GLY A 75 -7.74 5.53 -3.61
N SER A 76 -7.57 6.56 -4.42
CA SER A 76 -6.84 6.49 -5.68
C SER A 76 -6.39 7.87 -6.14
N TRP A 77 -5.20 7.96 -6.75
CA TRP A 77 -4.76 9.11 -7.52
C TRP A 77 -4.93 8.85 -9.01
N HIS A 78 -5.50 9.80 -9.72
CA HIS A 78 -5.76 9.73 -11.15
C HIS A 78 -5.12 10.94 -11.84
N VAL A 79 -4.73 10.76 -13.11
CA VAL A 79 -4.21 11.81 -13.97
C VAL A 79 -5.17 11.96 -15.15
N TYR A 80 -5.54 13.19 -15.47
CA TYR A 80 -6.43 13.57 -16.56
C TYR A 80 -5.81 14.69 -17.39
N GLY A 81 -6.15 14.79 -18.67
CA GLY A 81 -5.93 16.05 -19.41
C GLY A 81 -6.78 17.18 -18.81
N GLN A 82 -6.34 18.43 -18.96
CA GLN A 82 -6.97 19.60 -18.31
C GLN A 82 -8.49 19.72 -18.53
N ASP A 83 -8.98 19.38 -19.73
CA ASP A 83 -10.41 19.40 -20.08
C ASP A 83 -11.06 18.01 -20.10
N GLN A 84 -10.31 16.98 -19.72
CA GLN A 84 -10.82 15.63 -19.70
C GLN A 84 -11.77 15.44 -18.51
N ARG A 85 -12.99 14.97 -18.80
CA ARG A 85 -13.96 14.62 -17.76
C ARG A 85 -13.40 13.52 -16.85
N TRP A 86 -13.49 13.73 -15.54
CA TRP A 86 -13.07 12.74 -14.56
C TRP A 86 -13.92 11.47 -14.65
N SER A 87 -13.27 10.32 -14.46
CA SER A 87 -13.96 9.02 -14.46
C SER A 87 -14.76 8.76 -13.17
N LYS A 88 -14.54 9.57 -12.12
CA LYS A 88 -15.26 9.54 -10.85
C LYS A 88 -15.95 10.87 -10.61
N GLY A 89 -17.11 10.82 -9.94
CA GLY A 89 -17.89 12.02 -9.62
C GLY A 89 -17.15 12.99 -8.67
N LYS A 90 -17.42 14.28 -8.83
CA LYS A 90 -16.86 15.38 -8.02
C LYS A 90 -16.98 15.17 -6.50
N PRO A 91 -18.07 14.60 -5.93
CA PRO A 91 -18.17 14.36 -4.48
C PRO A 91 -17.13 13.38 -3.92
N LEU A 92 -16.50 12.56 -4.77
CA LEU A 92 -15.43 11.65 -4.38
C LEU A 92 -14.05 12.31 -4.43
N ALA A 93 -13.91 13.43 -5.15
CA ALA A 93 -12.66 14.16 -5.25
C ALA A 93 -12.36 14.83 -3.91
N SER A 94 -11.10 14.75 -3.49
CA SER A 94 -10.62 15.33 -2.24
C SER A 94 -9.63 16.46 -2.50
N LEU A 95 -8.76 16.28 -3.48
CA LEU A 95 -7.80 17.28 -3.92
C LEU A 95 -7.64 17.18 -5.42
N GLU A 96 -7.72 18.31 -6.10
CA GLU A 96 -7.29 18.50 -7.48
C GLU A 96 -6.04 19.38 -7.47
N LEU A 97 -5.04 18.99 -8.26
CA LEU A 97 -3.86 19.78 -8.58
C LEU A 97 -3.79 19.95 -10.10
N LYS A 98 -3.57 21.17 -10.57
CA LYS A 98 -3.37 21.51 -11.98
C LYS A 98 -1.88 21.76 -12.22
N LEU A 99 -1.30 21.08 -13.20
CA LEU A 99 0.11 21.18 -13.57
C LEU A 99 0.22 21.10 -15.10
N GLY A 100 0.64 22.19 -15.75
CA GLY A 100 0.66 22.28 -17.21
C GLY A 100 -0.68 21.88 -17.84
N ASN A 101 -0.65 20.89 -18.74
CA ASN A 101 -1.84 20.34 -19.42
C ASN A 101 -2.55 19.22 -18.64
N TRP A 102 -2.18 18.97 -17.39
CA TRP A 102 -2.67 17.86 -16.57
C TRP A 102 -3.47 18.33 -15.36
N SER A 103 -4.51 17.56 -15.03
CA SER A 103 -5.24 17.62 -13.76
C SER A 103 -5.00 16.30 -13.02
N VAL A 104 -4.43 16.41 -11.83
CA VAL A 104 -4.10 15.30 -10.93
C VAL A 104 -5.08 15.31 -9.77
N VAL A 105 -5.85 14.23 -9.62
CA VAL A 105 -6.99 14.20 -8.68
C VAL A 105 -6.87 13.03 -7.72
N CYS A 106 -6.93 13.34 -6.42
CA CYS A 106 -7.03 12.37 -5.34
C CYS A 106 -8.49 12.11 -5.01
N PHE A 107 -8.92 10.85 -5.12
CA PHE A 107 -10.27 10.41 -4.76
C PHE A 107 -10.27 9.63 -3.46
N THR A 108 -11.18 9.99 -2.54
CA THR A 108 -11.47 9.28 -1.28
C THR A 108 -10.24 8.74 -0.51
N PRO A 109 -9.17 9.52 -0.29
CA PRO A 109 -8.06 9.04 0.52
C PRO A 109 -8.53 8.88 1.97
N LYS A 110 -7.93 7.93 2.70
CA LYS A 110 -8.15 7.78 4.15
C LYS A 110 -7.53 8.95 4.92
N ARG A 111 -6.41 9.46 4.42
CA ARG A 111 -5.65 10.58 4.99
C ARG A 111 -5.10 11.42 3.86
N LEU A 112 -5.19 12.74 4.01
CA LEU A 112 -4.60 13.72 3.12
C LEU A 112 -4.15 14.91 3.96
N GLU A 113 -2.87 15.26 3.90
CA GLU A 113 -2.23 16.27 4.74
C GLU A 113 -1.19 17.06 3.94
N LEU A 114 -0.95 18.31 4.34
CA LEU A 114 0.26 19.04 3.96
C LEU A 114 1.17 19.06 5.18
N LEU A 115 2.36 18.49 5.04
CA LEU A 115 3.33 18.35 6.12
C LEU A 115 4.53 19.27 5.86
N THR A 116 4.97 20.00 6.87
CA THR A 116 6.29 20.65 6.85
C THR A 116 7.40 19.61 6.94
N THR A 117 8.64 20.01 6.64
CA THR A 117 9.83 19.15 6.81
C THR A 117 9.90 18.52 8.19
N ASP A 118 9.66 19.30 9.25
CA ASP A 118 9.74 18.81 10.63
C ASP A 118 8.55 17.89 10.97
N GLN A 119 7.34 18.21 10.50
CA GLN A 119 6.19 17.33 10.67
C GLN A 119 6.40 15.99 9.95
N LEU A 120 6.98 16.01 8.75
CA LEU A 120 7.32 14.81 8.00
C LEU A 120 8.34 13.95 8.75
N ARG A 121 9.40 14.58 9.28
CA ARG A 121 10.44 13.92 10.09
C ARG A 121 9.96 13.39 11.43
N GLN A 122 8.83 13.88 11.94
CA GLN A 122 8.24 13.46 13.22
C GLN A 122 6.95 12.65 13.04
N HIS A 123 6.58 12.37 11.79
CA HIS A 123 5.26 11.83 11.50
C HIS A 123 5.09 10.42 12.11
N PRO A 124 4.09 10.20 12.98
CA PRO A 124 4.01 9.04 13.85
C PRO A 124 3.90 7.70 13.10
N HIS A 125 3.34 7.71 11.89
CA HIS A 125 3.24 6.52 11.06
C HIS A 125 4.43 6.31 10.12
N LEU A 126 5.08 7.38 9.66
CA LEU A 126 6.15 7.27 8.65
C LEU A 126 7.48 6.91 9.33
N ASN A 127 7.74 7.49 10.50
CA ASN A 127 8.98 7.23 11.25
C ASN A 127 9.09 5.83 11.83
N ARG A 128 7.95 5.16 11.99
CA ARG A 128 7.89 3.81 12.58
C ARG A 128 7.81 2.72 11.53
N LEU A 129 7.86 3.05 10.25
CA LEU A 129 7.83 2.04 9.20
C LEU A 129 9.02 1.09 9.35
N GLY A 130 8.75 -0.20 9.23
CA GLY A 130 9.78 -1.20 8.99
C GLY A 130 10.33 -1.07 7.57
N PRO A 131 11.32 -1.90 7.20
CA PRO A 131 11.94 -1.87 5.88
C PRO A 131 10.85 -2.03 4.81
N ASP A 132 10.91 -1.22 3.75
CA ASP A 132 9.94 -1.31 2.65
C ASP A 132 10.33 -2.46 1.72
N LEU A 133 9.37 -3.35 1.44
CA LEU A 133 9.56 -4.45 0.50
C LEU A 133 9.96 -3.99 -0.91
N LEU A 134 9.87 -2.71 -1.24
CA LEU A 134 10.24 -2.15 -2.54
C LEU A 134 11.53 -1.31 -2.53
N ASP A 135 12.19 -1.13 -1.37
CA ASP A 135 13.47 -0.43 -1.30
C ASP A 135 14.59 -1.21 -2.01
N GLU A 136 15.58 -0.50 -2.54
CA GLU A 136 16.78 -1.09 -3.14
C GLU A 136 18.02 -0.34 -2.61
N PRO A 137 18.87 -0.97 -1.78
CA PRO A 137 18.77 -2.35 -1.28
C PRO A 137 17.66 -2.54 -0.23
N PHE A 138 17.12 -3.76 -0.13
CA PHE A 138 16.19 -4.15 0.94
C PHE A 138 16.91 -4.74 2.14
N ASP A 139 16.69 -4.14 3.32
CA ASP A 139 17.27 -4.59 4.58
C ASP A 139 16.43 -5.73 5.20
N ILE A 140 16.71 -6.95 4.77
CA ILE A 140 16.02 -8.14 5.27
C ILE A 140 16.41 -8.50 6.71
N GLU A 141 17.64 -8.20 7.15
CA GLU A 141 18.07 -8.46 8.53
C GLU A 141 17.30 -7.59 9.51
N ALA A 142 17.10 -6.31 9.16
CA ALA A 142 16.29 -5.41 9.97
C ALA A 142 14.81 -5.80 9.99
N ALA A 143 14.29 -6.44 8.94
CA ALA A 143 12.94 -7.01 8.96
C ALA A 143 12.88 -8.24 9.89
N LEU A 144 13.81 -9.19 9.74
CA LEU A 144 13.87 -10.40 10.58
C LEU A 144 14.00 -10.07 12.08
N SER A 145 14.91 -9.15 12.43
CA SER A 145 15.08 -8.70 13.81
C SER A 145 13.78 -8.16 14.40
N ARG A 146 13.02 -7.37 13.64
CA ARG A 146 11.71 -6.85 14.07
C ARG A 146 10.68 -7.95 14.24
N PHE A 147 10.61 -8.92 13.32
CA PHE A 147 9.71 -10.08 13.47
C PHE A 147 10.03 -10.86 14.76
N ARG A 148 11.31 -11.05 15.07
CA ARG A 148 11.75 -11.75 16.30
C ARG A 148 11.40 -11.00 17.58
N GLN A 149 11.28 -9.68 17.55
CA GLN A 149 10.76 -8.89 18.67
C GLN A 149 9.25 -9.11 18.91
N ARG A 150 8.54 -9.79 17.99
CA ARG A 150 7.09 -10.03 18.02
C ARG A 150 6.75 -11.51 17.81
N ASN A 151 7.54 -12.40 18.40
CA ASN A 151 7.37 -13.86 18.31
C ASN A 151 5.98 -14.33 18.78
N ASP A 152 5.33 -13.57 19.66
CA ASP A 152 4.00 -13.83 20.21
C ASP A 152 2.87 -13.66 19.17
N LEU A 153 3.10 -12.85 18.14
CA LEU A 153 2.07 -12.53 17.15
C LEU A 153 1.77 -13.70 16.21
N PRO A 154 0.50 -13.91 15.87
CA PRO A 154 0.13 -14.73 14.72
C PRO A 154 0.70 -14.15 13.41
N LEU A 155 1.18 -15.01 12.51
CA LEU A 155 1.82 -14.61 11.24
C LEU A 155 0.97 -13.64 10.42
N GLY A 156 -0.32 -13.90 10.31
CA GLY A 156 -1.24 -13.03 9.56
C GLY A 156 -1.36 -11.61 10.14
N GLN A 157 -1.08 -11.42 11.43
CA GLN A 157 -0.97 -10.11 12.06
C GLN A 157 0.41 -9.50 11.85
N ALA A 158 1.47 -10.29 12.07
CA ALA A 158 2.86 -9.84 11.95
C ALA A 158 3.19 -9.30 10.55
N VAL A 159 2.86 -10.04 9.48
CA VAL A 159 3.11 -9.58 8.10
C VAL A 159 2.31 -8.33 7.72
N MET A 160 1.28 -8.00 8.48
CA MET A 160 0.44 -6.82 8.25
C MET A 160 0.86 -5.60 9.08
N ASP A 161 1.75 -5.80 10.05
CA ASP A 161 2.30 -4.76 10.89
C ASP A 161 3.35 -3.97 10.09
N GLN A 162 3.00 -2.74 9.72
CA GLN A 162 3.86 -1.89 8.89
C GLN A 162 5.14 -1.47 9.63
N THR A 163 5.23 -1.70 10.94
CA THR A 163 6.43 -1.42 11.73
C THR A 163 7.45 -2.54 11.64
N LEU A 164 7.03 -3.77 11.28
CA LEU A 164 7.92 -4.92 11.10
C LEU A 164 8.47 -4.96 9.67
N VAL A 165 7.57 -4.82 8.70
CA VAL A 165 7.87 -4.71 7.27
C VAL A 165 6.75 -3.94 6.59
N SER A 166 7.07 -3.01 5.69
CA SER A 166 6.07 -2.13 5.10
C SER A 166 5.68 -2.53 3.68
N GLY A 167 4.45 -2.16 3.28
CA GLY A 167 3.89 -2.43 1.95
C GLY A 167 2.83 -3.53 1.90
N ILE A 168 2.93 -4.56 2.76
CA ILE A 168 1.95 -5.67 2.78
C ILE A 168 0.57 -5.16 3.23
N GLY A 169 -0.48 -5.57 2.52
CA GLY A 169 -1.87 -5.48 2.98
C GLY A 169 -2.59 -6.82 2.87
N ASN A 170 -3.92 -6.80 2.98
CA ASN A 170 -4.69 -8.03 3.20
C ASN A 170 -4.57 -9.03 2.03
N VAL A 171 -4.38 -8.55 0.80
CA VAL A 171 -4.18 -9.46 -0.33
C VAL A 171 -2.80 -10.10 -0.22
N TYR A 172 -1.71 -9.33 -0.10
CA TYR A 172 -0.38 -9.93 0.01
C TYR A 172 -0.25 -10.85 1.23
N LYS A 173 -0.84 -10.50 2.38
CA LYS A 173 -0.92 -11.40 3.54
C LYS A 173 -1.44 -12.78 3.16
N SER A 174 -2.67 -12.83 2.64
CA SER A 174 -3.32 -14.12 2.35
C SER A 174 -2.60 -14.89 1.24
N GLU A 175 -2.15 -14.18 0.20
CA GLU A 175 -1.55 -14.80 -0.97
C GLU A 175 -0.14 -15.34 -0.69
N VAL A 176 0.69 -14.59 0.04
CA VAL A 176 2.07 -15.00 0.36
C VAL A 176 2.06 -16.15 1.36
N LEU A 177 1.24 -16.08 2.42
CA LEU A 177 1.13 -17.18 3.38
C LEU A 177 0.64 -18.48 2.72
N PHE A 178 -0.27 -18.38 1.75
CA PHE A 178 -0.69 -19.55 0.96
C PHE A 178 0.43 -20.10 0.06
N LEU A 179 1.22 -19.22 -0.55
CA LEU A 179 2.32 -19.63 -1.42
C LEU A 179 3.44 -20.34 -0.67
N GLU A 180 3.69 -19.91 0.58
CA GLU A 180 4.66 -20.54 1.49
C GLU A 180 4.07 -21.67 2.34
N SER A 181 2.79 -22.01 2.14
CA SER A 181 2.11 -23.08 2.88
C SER A 181 2.09 -22.85 4.41
N LEU A 182 2.12 -21.59 4.84
CA LEU A 182 2.15 -21.18 6.24
C LEU A 182 0.76 -20.80 6.74
N ASN A 183 0.36 -21.31 7.89
CA ASN A 183 -0.94 -20.97 8.47
C ASN A 183 -0.93 -19.56 9.09
N PRO A 184 -1.91 -18.70 8.77
CA PRO A 184 -1.92 -17.32 9.26
C PRO A 184 -2.09 -17.20 10.78
N PHE A 185 -2.49 -18.26 11.47
CA PHE A 185 -2.71 -18.29 12.92
C PHE A 185 -1.51 -18.88 13.70
N THR A 186 -0.53 -19.47 13.02
CA THR A 186 0.73 -19.90 13.63
C THR A 186 1.48 -18.68 14.18
N GLN A 187 2.09 -18.81 15.35
CA GLN A 187 2.89 -17.75 15.96
C GLN A 187 4.22 -17.58 15.21
N VAL A 188 4.71 -16.34 15.11
CA VAL A 188 6.02 -16.04 14.51
C VAL A 188 7.15 -16.83 15.18
N GLY A 189 7.08 -17.03 16.49
CA GLY A 189 8.07 -17.78 17.26
C GLY A 189 8.18 -19.27 16.90
N ASN A 190 7.18 -19.83 16.20
CA ASN A 190 7.20 -21.23 15.77
C ASN A 190 7.90 -21.45 14.43
N LEU A 191 8.32 -20.37 13.75
CA LEU A 191 9.05 -20.45 12.49
C LEU A 191 10.53 -20.20 12.74
N ASP A 192 11.40 -20.94 12.06
CA ASP A 192 12.83 -20.64 12.03
C ASP A 192 13.14 -19.41 11.15
N ASP A 193 14.39 -18.93 11.20
CA ASP A 193 14.81 -17.74 10.46
C ASP A 193 14.80 -17.95 8.95
N LEU A 194 14.99 -19.18 8.48
CA LEU A 194 14.94 -19.50 7.06
C LEU A 194 13.51 -19.36 6.53
N GLN A 195 12.53 -19.92 7.22
CA GLN A 195 11.11 -19.81 6.88
C GLN A 195 10.63 -18.36 6.88
N LEU A 196 11.01 -17.55 7.88
CA LEU A 196 10.68 -16.13 7.90
C LEU A 196 11.34 -15.36 6.74
N ARG A 197 12.59 -15.68 6.43
CA ARG A 197 13.32 -15.06 5.32
C ARG A 197 12.67 -15.40 3.98
N GLU A 198 12.29 -16.65 3.77
CA GLU A 198 11.59 -17.11 2.57
C GLU A 198 10.22 -16.43 2.43
N LEU A 199 9.47 -16.31 3.53
CA LEU A 199 8.20 -15.58 3.58
C LEU A 199 8.34 -14.10 3.16
N ILE A 200 9.31 -13.39 3.75
CA ILE A 200 9.56 -11.97 3.44
C ILE A 200 10.03 -11.81 1.99
N ASN A 201 10.95 -12.67 1.53
CA ASN A 201 11.43 -12.65 0.14
C ASN A 201 10.33 -12.99 -0.86
N ARG A 202 9.42 -13.92 -0.54
CA ARG A 202 8.25 -14.21 -1.38
C ARG A 202 7.36 -12.98 -1.48
N ALA A 203 7.11 -12.30 -0.37
CA ALA A 203 6.32 -11.06 -0.37
C ALA A 203 6.96 -9.98 -1.24
N ARG A 204 8.26 -9.72 -1.08
CA ARG A 204 9.04 -8.80 -1.93
C ARG A 204 8.94 -9.18 -3.40
N LYS A 205 9.28 -10.43 -3.75
CA LYS A 205 9.26 -10.92 -5.14
C LYS A 205 7.88 -10.79 -5.78
N LEU A 206 6.82 -11.11 -5.04
CA LEU A 206 5.46 -11.01 -5.54
C LEU A 206 5.01 -9.55 -5.68
N MET A 207 5.45 -8.64 -4.81
CA MET A 207 5.16 -7.22 -4.89
C MET A 207 5.90 -6.57 -6.07
N LEU A 208 7.19 -6.87 -6.26
CA LEU A 208 8.00 -6.42 -7.39
C LEU A 208 7.38 -6.80 -8.74
N ARG A 209 6.83 -8.02 -8.86
CA ARG A 209 6.11 -8.48 -10.07
C ARG A 209 4.85 -7.66 -10.39
N ASN A 210 4.33 -6.92 -9.42
CA ASN A 210 3.12 -6.12 -9.56
C ASN A 210 3.41 -4.62 -9.70
N LEU A 211 4.67 -4.20 -9.88
CA LEU A 211 4.98 -2.77 -10.08
C LEU A 211 4.57 -2.25 -11.45
N MET A 212 4.20 -3.13 -12.38
CA MET A 212 3.76 -2.77 -13.72
C MET A 212 2.34 -3.30 -14.00
N GLY A 213 1.66 -2.65 -14.94
CA GLY A 213 0.29 -2.98 -15.33
C GLY A 213 -0.79 -2.37 -14.41
N HIS A 214 -2.05 -2.64 -14.72
CA HIS A 214 -3.18 -1.98 -14.02
C HIS A 214 -3.78 -2.81 -12.89
N VAL A 215 -3.68 -4.14 -12.96
CA VAL A 215 -4.31 -5.01 -11.97
C VAL A 215 -3.34 -5.99 -11.36
N ARG A 216 -3.28 -5.96 -10.04
CA ARG A 216 -2.51 -6.90 -9.25
C ARG A 216 -2.93 -8.35 -9.51
N LYS A 217 -1.92 -9.20 -9.74
CA LYS A 217 -2.03 -10.63 -9.98
C LYS A 217 -0.99 -11.36 -9.13
N THR A 218 -1.43 -12.42 -8.47
CA THR A 218 -0.60 -13.26 -7.58
C THR A 218 -0.54 -14.72 -8.03
N ARG A 219 -1.45 -15.11 -8.91
CA ARG A 219 -1.51 -16.41 -9.59
C ARG A 219 -1.38 -16.22 -11.10
N PHE A 220 -0.49 -16.97 -11.76
CA PHE A 220 -0.06 -16.73 -13.16
C PHE A 220 -0.35 -17.87 -14.15
N ASP A 221 -1.10 -18.87 -13.74
CA ASP A 221 -1.37 -20.12 -14.48
C ASP A 221 -2.64 -20.08 -15.37
N GLY A 222 -3.09 -18.89 -15.75
CA GLY A 222 -4.31 -18.72 -16.55
C GLY A 222 -5.64 -18.84 -15.79
N GLY A 223 -5.62 -19.24 -14.51
CA GLY A 223 -6.81 -19.26 -13.66
C GLY A 223 -7.18 -17.89 -13.09
N SER A 224 -7.93 -17.90 -11.97
CA SER A 224 -8.19 -16.69 -11.18
C SER A 224 -6.89 -15.94 -10.88
N ARG A 225 -6.93 -14.60 -10.86
CA ARG A 225 -5.76 -13.75 -10.60
C ARG A 225 -5.15 -13.95 -9.21
N LYS A 226 -5.91 -14.55 -8.29
CA LYS A 226 -5.54 -14.74 -6.88
C LYS A 226 -5.71 -16.21 -6.48
N TRP A 227 -4.89 -16.65 -5.54
CA TRP A 227 -4.91 -17.99 -4.99
C TRP A 227 -6.06 -18.18 -4.00
N VAL A 228 -6.17 -17.33 -2.97
CA VAL A 228 -7.11 -17.53 -1.86
C VAL A 228 -7.85 -16.26 -1.43
N TYR A 229 -7.30 -15.07 -1.65
CA TYR A 229 -7.91 -13.83 -1.18
C TYR A 229 -9.24 -13.55 -1.87
N ASN A 230 -10.28 -13.33 -1.05
CA ASN A 230 -11.66 -13.10 -1.50
C ASN A 230 -12.22 -14.26 -2.33
N ARG A 231 -11.84 -15.50 -1.97
CA ARG A 231 -12.28 -16.75 -2.59
C ARG A 231 -12.82 -17.73 -1.56
N SER A 232 -13.32 -17.27 -0.40
CA SER A 232 -13.85 -18.20 0.60
C SER A 232 -15.08 -18.91 0.07
N GLY A 233 -15.22 -20.19 0.38
CA GLY A 233 -16.26 -21.04 -0.21
C GLY A 233 -15.91 -21.61 -1.58
N GLU A 234 -14.86 -21.12 -2.25
CA GLU A 234 -14.35 -21.71 -3.49
C GLU A 234 -13.36 -22.86 -3.21
N PRO A 235 -13.22 -23.83 -4.13
CA PRO A 235 -12.22 -24.88 -4.02
C PRO A 235 -10.80 -24.33 -4.16
N CYS A 236 -9.90 -24.81 -3.32
CA CYS A 236 -8.48 -24.51 -3.33
C CYS A 236 -7.88 -24.92 -4.68
N PRO A 237 -7.18 -24.03 -5.39
CA PRO A 237 -6.60 -24.36 -6.70
C PRO A 237 -5.43 -25.36 -6.64
N LYS A 238 -4.89 -25.67 -5.45
CA LYS A 238 -3.84 -26.69 -5.26
C LYS A 238 -4.40 -28.06 -4.89
N CYS A 239 -5.40 -28.12 -4.01
CA CYS A 239 -5.86 -29.39 -3.39
C CYS A 239 -7.37 -29.62 -3.41
N GLY A 240 -8.17 -28.70 -3.96
CA GLY A 240 -9.64 -28.82 -4.03
C GLY A 240 -10.40 -28.45 -2.75
N GLU A 241 -9.76 -28.47 -1.58
CA GLU A 241 -10.39 -28.15 -0.28
C GLU A 241 -11.01 -26.74 -0.24
N VAL A 242 -12.09 -26.55 0.52
CA VAL A 242 -12.79 -25.26 0.59
C VAL A 242 -11.93 -24.21 1.29
N ILE A 243 -11.70 -23.09 0.59
CA ILE A 243 -11.00 -21.93 1.15
C ILE A 243 -11.83 -21.31 2.27
N GLN A 244 -11.19 -21.10 3.42
CA GLN A 244 -11.81 -20.56 4.63
C GLN A 244 -11.54 -19.05 4.74
N MET A 245 -12.37 -18.36 5.52
CA MET A 245 -12.17 -16.97 5.89
C MET A 245 -12.56 -16.72 7.34
N GLN A 246 -11.71 -15.98 8.03
CA GLN A 246 -11.95 -15.51 9.39
C GLN A 246 -11.36 -14.11 9.57
N ARG A 247 -11.94 -13.36 10.50
CA ARG A 247 -11.45 -12.06 10.93
C ARG A 247 -10.33 -12.24 11.96
N GLN A 248 -9.19 -11.59 11.74
CA GLN A 248 -7.98 -11.75 12.56
C GLN A 248 -7.48 -10.39 13.09
N GLY A 249 -7.02 -10.40 14.34
CA GLY A 249 -6.48 -9.24 15.07
C GLY A 249 -7.54 -8.20 15.43
N ASP A 250 -7.14 -7.21 16.23
CA ASP A 250 -8.05 -6.20 16.81
C ASP A 250 -8.81 -5.40 15.75
N MET A 251 -8.18 -5.19 14.58
CA MET A 251 -8.76 -4.47 13.46
C MET A 251 -9.72 -5.33 12.60
N GLY A 252 -10.02 -6.57 13.00
CA GLY A 252 -10.96 -7.45 12.32
C GLY A 252 -10.61 -7.67 10.83
N ARG A 253 -9.32 -7.90 10.53
CA ARG A 253 -8.86 -7.98 9.14
C ARG A 253 -9.23 -9.34 8.57
N SER A 254 -9.90 -9.38 7.42
CA SER A 254 -10.23 -10.62 6.72
C SER A 254 -8.96 -11.39 6.35
N THR A 255 -8.88 -12.65 6.77
CA THR A 255 -7.79 -13.58 6.47
C THR A 255 -8.39 -14.77 5.74
N TYR A 256 -7.89 -15.04 4.53
CA TYR A 256 -8.27 -16.18 3.70
C TYR A 256 -7.13 -17.19 3.66
N TRP A 257 -7.44 -18.49 3.79
CA TRP A 257 -6.46 -19.59 3.75
C TRP A 257 -7.11 -20.91 3.32
N CYS A 258 -6.30 -21.87 2.89
CA CYS A 258 -6.72 -23.26 2.68
C CYS A 258 -6.32 -24.11 3.89
N PRO A 259 -7.23 -24.78 4.61
CA PRO A 259 -6.90 -25.53 5.82
C PRO A 259 -6.01 -26.76 5.56
N VAL A 260 -6.06 -27.33 4.35
CA VAL A 260 -5.23 -28.48 3.95
C VAL A 260 -3.84 -28.06 3.48
N CYS A 261 -3.73 -27.00 2.66
CA CYS A 261 -2.42 -26.51 2.20
C CYS A 261 -1.67 -25.70 3.26
N GLN A 262 -2.35 -25.23 4.30
CA GLN A 262 -1.77 -24.42 5.37
C GLN A 262 -2.18 -25.03 6.72
N PRO A 263 -1.64 -26.22 7.06
CA PRO A 263 -1.92 -26.87 8.34
C PRO A 263 -1.41 -26.00 9.50
N LYS A 264 -2.04 -26.12 10.67
CA LYS A 264 -1.68 -25.34 11.86
C LYS A 264 -0.27 -25.64 12.35
#